data_AF-A0AAX2DF55-F1
#
_entry.id   AF-A0AAX2DF55-F1
#
_cell.length_a   1.000
_cell.length_b   1.000
_cell.length_c   1.000
_cell.angle_alpha   90.00
_cell.angle_beta   90.00
_cell.angle_gamma   90.00
#
_symmetry.space_group_name_H-M   'P 1'
#
loop_
_entity.id
_entity.type
_entity.pdbx_description
1 polymer ?
#
loop_
_entity_poly.entity_id
_entity_poly.type
_entity_poly.pdbx_seq_one_letter_code
_entity_poly.pdbx_strand_id
1 'polypeptide(L)'
;MEIHYEPHPVLPERKAELRGQGLRIIDSRFQPTGAQIETISPTREELDSALSALPGDHTNPEYVVKHMRTHFGELFTDGDESLVRERVKESAKKPSDGLKVDDLKAALDAKGIAYLASASKPDLQKLLDEAE
;
A
#
# COMPACT_ATOMS: atom_id res chain seq x y z
N MET A 1 21.05 30.14 -5.35
CA MET A 1 20.87 29.64 -6.73
C MET A 1 19.42 29.23 -6.86
N GLU A 2 18.62 30.07 -7.51
CA GLU A 2 17.17 29.95 -7.51
C GLU A 2 16.70 29.15 -8.74
N ILE A 3 15.71 28.29 -8.55
CA ILE A 3 15.21 27.39 -9.60
C ILE A 3 13.99 28.02 -10.25
N HIS A 4 14.00 28.15 -11.58
CA HIS A 4 12.86 28.59 -12.37
C HIS A 4 12.29 27.41 -13.16
N TYR A 5 10.98 27.19 -13.06
CA TYR A 5 10.29 26.09 -13.73
C TYR A 5 9.64 26.59 -15.01
N GLU A 6 10.10 26.11 -16.18
CA GLU A 6 9.55 26.48 -17.49
C GLU A 6 9.29 25.21 -18.33
N PRO A 7 8.15 25.09 -19.03
CA PRO A 7 7.89 23.95 -19.91
C PRO A 7 8.94 23.89 -21.02
N HIS A 8 9.60 22.74 -21.20
CA HIS A 8 10.56 22.53 -22.29
C HIS A 8 9.84 22.08 -23.58
N PRO A 9 10.31 22.51 -24.77
CA PRO A 9 11.58 23.19 -25.05
C PRO A 9 11.53 24.70 -24.77
N VAL A 10 12.50 25.19 -23.98
CA VAL A 10 12.66 26.62 -23.72
C VAL A 10 13.30 27.31 -24.94
N LEU A 11 12.76 28.47 -25.32
CA LEU A 11 13.31 29.26 -26.42
C LEU A 11 14.71 29.80 -26.05
N PRO A 12 15.65 29.93 -27.01
CA PRO A 12 17.03 30.34 -26.74
C PRO A 12 17.12 31.74 -26.09
N GLU A 13 16.24 32.68 -26.48
CA GLU A 13 16.16 34.02 -25.91
C GLU A 13 15.75 33.98 -24.41
N ARG A 14 14.73 33.18 -24.10
CA ARG A 14 14.22 33.01 -22.73
C ARG A 14 15.23 32.35 -21.81
N LYS A 15 15.94 31.35 -22.33
CA LYS A 15 17.03 30.66 -21.65
C LYS A 15 18.22 31.56 -21.35
N ALA A 16 18.57 32.47 -22.26
CA ALA A 16 19.65 33.43 -22.04
C ALA A 16 19.28 34.45 -20.95
N GLU A 17 18.04 34.92 -20.93
CA GLU A 17 17.54 35.82 -19.88
C GLU A 17 17.53 35.14 -18.50
N LEU A 18 16.96 33.94 -18.40
CA LEU A 18 16.89 33.19 -17.14
C LEU A 18 18.29 32.84 -16.59
N ARG A 19 19.22 32.47 -17.48
CA ARG A 19 20.62 32.22 -17.08
C ARG A 19 21.37 33.51 -16.75
N GLY A 20 21.08 34.61 -17.43
CA GLY A 20 21.62 35.94 -17.13
C GLY A 20 21.20 36.44 -15.74
N GLN A 21 20.00 36.04 -15.30
CA GLN A 21 19.50 36.25 -13.93
C GLN A 21 20.07 35.25 -12.91
N GLY A 22 20.93 34.32 -13.33
CA GLY A 22 21.54 33.31 -12.46
C GLY A 22 20.59 32.17 -12.04
N LEU A 23 19.46 31.99 -12.74
CA LEU A 23 18.46 30.98 -12.43
C LEU A 23 18.83 29.62 -13.05
N ARG A 24 18.56 28.55 -12.31
CA ARG A 24 18.61 27.18 -12.84
C ARG A 24 17.26 26.83 -13.44
N ILE A 25 17.22 26.68 -14.75
CA ILE A 25 16.01 26.32 -15.49
C ILE A 25 15.78 24.81 -15.33
N ILE A 26 14.63 24.43 -14.77
CA ILE A 26 14.17 23.06 -14.65
C ILE A 26 12.82 22.93 -15.38
N ASP A 27 12.54 21.77 -15.96
CA ASP A 27 11.26 21.51 -16.60
C ASP A 27 10.13 21.55 -15.57
N SER A 28 9.00 22.18 -15.92
CA SER A 28 7.84 22.34 -15.05
C SER A 28 7.28 21.01 -14.50
N ARG A 29 7.55 19.88 -15.15
CA ARG A 29 7.21 18.54 -14.63
C ARG A 29 7.97 18.15 -13.37
N PHE A 30 9.14 18.74 -13.13
CA PHE A 30 9.93 18.56 -11.91
C PHE A 30 9.76 19.71 -10.92
N GLN A 31 8.80 20.62 -11.18
CA GLN A 31 8.33 21.47 -10.11
C GLN A 31 7.88 20.52 -9.00
N PRO A 32 8.50 20.55 -7.80
CA PRO A 32 7.89 19.91 -6.67
C PRO A 32 6.59 20.66 -6.55
N THR A 33 5.50 20.03 -6.99
CA THR A 33 4.18 20.60 -6.89
C THR A 33 4.02 20.85 -5.41
N GLY A 34 4.26 22.10 -5.01
CA GLY A 34 3.83 22.67 -3.75
C GLY A 34 2.32 22.78 -3.78
N ALA A 35 1.64 21.71 -4.17
CA ALA A 35 0.59 21.23 -3.33
C ALA A 35 1.26 21.16 -1.94
N GLN A 36 1.00 22.05 -0.98
CA GLN A 36 -0.37 22.31 -0.57
C GLN A 36 -1.22 21.15 -1.09
N ILE A 37 -0.89 19.91 -0.65
CA ILE A 37 -1.99 19.02 -0.34
C ILE A 37 -2.70 19.91 0.65
N GLU A 38 -3.66 20.69 0.13
CA GLU A 38 -4.64 21.36 0.92
C GLU A 38 -5.01 20.22 1.83
N THR A 39 -4.61 20.30 3.10
CA THR A 39 -5.04 19.32 4.08
C THR A 39 -6.54 19.59 4.13
N ILE A 40 -7.25 19.07 3.12
CA ILE A 40 -8.66 18.90 3.10
C ILE A 40 -8.79 18.02 4.33
N SER A 41 -9.15 18.65 5.44
CA SER A 41 -9.45 17.90 6.65
C SER A 41 -10.46 16.88 6.17
N PRO A 42 -10.13 15.58 6.26
CA PRO A 42 -10.97 14.58 5.65
C PRO A 42 -12.37 14.75 6.21
N THR A 43 -13.35 14.77 5.34
CA THR A 43 -14.73 15.03 5.74
C THR A 43 -15.39 13.74 6.22
N ARG A 44 -16.51 13.88 6.93
CA ARG A 44 -17.30 12.70 7.34
C ARG A 44 -17.78 11.90 6.12
N GLU A 45 -18.13 12.57 5.03
CA GLU A 45 -18.57 11.92 3.78
C GLU A 45 -17.45 11.06 3.16
N GLU A 46 -16.21 11.54 3.21
CA GLU A 46 -15.05 10.76 2.75
C GLU A 46 -14.78 9.55 3.64
N LEU A 47 -14.98 9.68 4.95
CA LEU A 47 -14.89 8.54 5.87
C LEU A 47 -15.94 7.48 5.53
N ASP A 48 -17.20 7.87 5.35
CA ASP A 48 -18.28 6.95 5.01
C ASP A 48 -18.03 6.28 3.65
N SER A 49 -17.52 7.03 2.67
CA SER A 49 -17.09 6.47 1.37
C SER A 49 -15.93 5.47 1.53
N ALA A 50 -14.94 5.78 2.37
CA ALA A 50 -13.80 4.91 2.61
C ALA A 50 -14.21 3.63 3.35
N LEU A 51 -15.10 3.73 4.34
CA LEU A 51 -15.70 2.58 5.04
C LEU A 51 -16.49 1.68 4.09
N SER A 52 -17.21 2.28 3.13
CA SER A 52 -17.96 1.51 2.11
C SER A 52 -17.04 0.85 1.08
N ALA A 53 -15.87 1.42 0.81
CA ALA A 53 -14.89 0.91 -0.15
C ALA A 53 -13.89 -0.09 0.46
N LEU A 54 -14.04 -0.45 1.74
CA LEU A 54 -13.09 -1.34 2.41
C LEU A 54 -13.01 -2.70 1.69
N PRO A 55 -11.80 -3.16 1.33
CA PRO A 55 -11.61 -4.48 0.75
C PRO A 55 -11.93 -5.55 1.82
N GLY A 56 -12.89 -6.41 1.52
CA GLY A 56 -13.38 -7.44 2.46
C GLY A 56 -12.43 -8.62 2.69
N ASP A 57 -11.43 -8.81 1.83
CA ASP A 57 -10.55 -9.98 1.84
C ASP A 57 -9.05 -9.58 1.80
N HIS A 58 -8.23 -10.40 2.45
CA HIS A 58 -6.76 -10.35 2.49
C HIS A 58 -6.10 -9.16 3.20
N THR A 59 -6.85 -8.42 4.02
CA THR A 59 -6.27 -7.31 4.79
C THR A 59 -6.45 -7.55 6.28
N ASN A 60 -5.42 -7.27 7.08
CA ASN A 60 -5.51 -7.34 8.53
C ASN A 60 -6.37 -6.14 9.04
N PRO A 61 -7.42 -6.38 9.83
CA PRO A 61 -8.33 -5.33 10.27
C PRO A 61 -7.63 -4.26 11.13
N GLU A 62 -6.66 -4.65 11.97
CA GLU A 62 -5.91 -3.71 12.82
C GLU A 62 -5.01 -2.77 11.99
N TYR A 63 -4.50 -3.25 10.86
CA TYR A 63 -3.76 -2.40 9.92
C TYR A 63 -4.67 -1.31 9.33
N VAL A 64 -5.88 -1.69 8.92
CA VAL A 64 -6.87 -0.75 8.36
C VAL A 64 -7.31 0.25 9.42
N VAL A 65 -7.70 -0.21 10.61
CA VAL A 65 -8.09 0.65 11.74
C VAL A 65 -7.00 1.68 12.06
N LYS A 66 -5.74 1.24 12.18
CA LYS A 66 -4.60 2.13 12.43
C LYS A 66 -4.46 3.18 11.33
N HIS A 67 -4.60 2.78 10.07
CA HIS A 67 -4.49 3.70 8.94
C HIS A 67 -5.66 4.70 8.92
N MET A 68 -6.90 4.24 9.12
CA MET A 68 -8.09 5.10 9.17
C MET A 68 -8.01 6.09 10.34
N ARG A 69 -7.57 5.65 11.52
CA ARG A 69 -7.37 6.55 12.66
C ARG A 69 -6.27 7.58 12.41
N THR A 70 -5.20 7.21 11.69
CA THR A 70 -4.13 8.15 11.34
C THR A 70 -4.61 9.18 10.31
N HIS A 71 -5.45 8.76 9.36
CA HIS A 71 -5.93 9.63 8.29
C HIS A 71 -7.09 10.52 8.76
N PHE A 72 -8.14 9.95 9.36
CA PHE A 72 -9.37 10.64 9.76
C PHE A 72 -9.34 11.20 11.19
N GLY A 73 -8.36 10.81 12.02
CA GLY A 73 -8.18 11.37 13.37
C GLY A 73 -9.42 11.21 14.24
N GLU A 74 -9.90 12.32 14.80
CA GLU A 74 -11.07 12.38 15.70
C GLU A 74 -12.40 12.05 15.00
N LEU A 75 -12.47 12.10 13.66
CA LEU A 75 -13.69 11.74 12.92
C LEU A 75 -13.95 10.23 12.89
N PHE A 76 -12.92 9.42 13.12
CA PHE A 76 -12.99 7.98 13.16
C PHE A 76 -13.33 7.51 14.57
N THR A 77 -14.59 7.13 14.77
CA THR A 77 -15.13 6.75 16.09
C THR A 77 -14.98 5.25 16.38
N ASP A 78 -15.19 4.83 17.62
CA ASP A 78 -15.21 3.41 18.00
C ASP A 78 -16.28 2.60 17.24
N GLY A 79 -17.37 3.26 16.82
CA GLY A 79 -18.40 2.65 15.96
C GLY A 79 -17.87 2.33 14.56
N ASP A 80 -17.11 3.25 13.98
CA ASP A 80 -16.46 3.07 12.67
C ASP A 80 -15.38 1.98 12.74
N GLU A 81 -14.62 1.93 13.84
CA GLU A 81 -13.64 0.86 14.12
C GLU A 81 -14.28 -0.53 14.15
N SER A 82 -15.45 -0.64 14.79
CA SER A 82 -16.20 -1.89 14.85
C SER A 82 -16.68 -2.34 13.46
N LEU A 83 -17.13 -1.39 12.62
CA LEU A 83 -17.52 -1.66 11.24
C LEU A 83 -16.35 -2.14 10.39
N VAL A 84 -15.16 -1.56 10.57
CA VAL A 84 -13.93 -2.03 9.89
C VAL A 84 -13.64 -3.48 10.28
N ARG A 85 -13.65 -3.80 11.58
CA ARG A 85 -13.37 -5.17 12.07
C ARG A 85 -14.41 -6.20 11.63
N GLU A 86 -15.66 -5.80 11.44
CA GLU A 86 -16.72 -6.68 10.93
C GLU A 86 -16.56 -6.95 9.42
N ARG A 87 -16.25 -5.90 8.64
CA ARG A 87 -16.14 -5.99 7.17
C ARG A 87 -14.82 -6.56 6.70
N VAL A 88 -13.72 -6.18 7.35
CA VAL A 88 -12.37 -6.61 6.98
C VAL A 88 -12.09 -7.91 7.71
N LYS A 89 -12.20 -9.02 6.98
CA LYS A 89 -11.85 -10.32 7.52
C LYS A 89 -10.38 -10.59 7.22
N GLU A 90 -9.62 -10.88 8.26
CA GLU A 90 -8.32 -11.50 8.06
C GLU A 90 -8.57 -12.86 7.42
N SER A 91 -8.12 -13.06 6.18
CA SER A 91 -8.11 -14.39 5.58
C SER A 91 -7.30 -15.28 6.50
N ALA A 92 -7.93 -16.32 7.06
CA ALA A 92 -7.27 -17.25 7.98
C ALA A 92 -5.90 -17.61 7.40
N LYS A 93 -4.83 -17.32 8.15
CA LYS A 93 -3.49 -17.66 7.74
C LYS A 93 -3.45 -19.16 7.52
N LYS A 94 -3.28 -19.55 6.27
CA LYS A 94 -3.07 -20.95 5.94
C LYS A 94 -1.79 -21.42 6.62
N PRO A 95 -1.69 -22.69 7.02
CA PRO A 95 -0.49 -23.23 7.67
C PRO A 95 0.75 -23.11 6.79
N SER A 96 0.56 -22.99 5.48
CA SER A 96 1.64 -22.84 4.51
C SER A 96 2.03 -21.38 4.22
N ASP A 97 1.31 -20.39 4.76
CA ASP A 97 1.53 -18.97 4.45
C ASP A 97 2.82 -18.45 5.10
N GLY A 98 3.76 -17.98 4.27
CA GLY A 98 5.05 -17.48 4.73
C GLY A 98 6.13 -18.53 5.04
N LEU A 99 5.83 -19.84 4.98
CA LEU A 99 6.85 -20.89 5.19
C LEU A 99 7.82 -21.02 4.01
N LYS A 100 9.07 -21.40 4.31
CA LYS A 100 10.06 -21.77 3.28
C LYS A 100 9.85 -23.22 2.83
N VAL A 101 10.44 -23.59 1.70
CA VAL A 101 10.34 -24.95 1.14
C VAL A 101 10.77 -25.99 2.17
N ASP A 102 11.83 -25.73 2.93
CA ASP A 102 12.32 -26.65 3.98
C ASP A 102 11.31 -26.80 5.12
N ASP A 103 10.70 -25.70 5.59
CA ASP A 103 9.67 -25.74 6.64
C ASP A 103 8.40 -26.44 6.17
N LEU A 104 7.99 -26.23 4.92
CA LEU A 104 6.84 -26.91 4.30
C LEU A 104 7.07 -28.42 4.22
N LYS A 105 8.28 -28.84 3.81
CA LYS A 105 8.68 -30.25 3.80
C LYS A 105 8.66 -30.84 5.19
N ALA A 106 9.25 -30.17 6.17
CA ALA A 106 9.23 -30.60 7.56
C ALA A 106 7.80 -30.72 8.12
N ALA A 107 6.90 -29.80 7.78
CA ALA A 107 5.49 -29.86 8.18
C ALA A 107 4.74 -31.02 7.51
N LEU A 108 5.00 -31.29 6.22
CA LEU A 108 4.45 -32.44 5.52
C LEU A 108 4.97 -33.76 6.07
N ASP A 109 6.27 -33.86 6.38
CA ASP A 109 6.88 -35.03 7.04
C ASP A 109 6.31 -35.23 8.45
N ALA A 110 6.12 -34.15 9.23
CA ALA A 110 5.51 -34.21 10.56
C ALA A 110 4.05 -34.67 10.50
N LYS A 111 3.31 -34.29 9.45
CA LYS A 111 1.95 -34.78 9.16
C LYS A 111 1.92 -36.14 8.46
N GLY A 112 3.08 -36.69 8.05
CA GLY A 112 3.20 -37.97 7.35
C GLY A 112 2.69 -37.96 5.90
N ILE A 113 2.68 -36.80 5.23
CA ILE A 113 2.19 -36.62 3.86
C ILE A 113 3.34 -36.81 2.88
N ALA A 114 3.21 -37.76 1.95
CA ALA A 114 4.20 -37.99 0.91
C ALA A 114 4.17 -36.86 -0.13
N TYR A 115 5.34 -36.29 -0.44
CA TYR A 115 5.53 -35.29 -1.49
C TYR A 115 6.70 -35.66 -2.39
N LEU A 116 6.71 -35.16 -3.62
CA LEU A 116 7.84 -35.35 -4.53
C LEU A 116 9.00 -34.43 -4.13
N ALA A 117 10.24 -34.94 -4.10
CA ALA A 117 11.41 -34.12 -3.76
C ALA A 117 11.62 -32.94 -4.72
N SER A 118 11.14 -33.07 -5.96
CA SER A 118 11.09 -32.05 -7.01
C SER A 118 9.81 -31.21 -7.02
N ALA A 119 8.88 -31.43 -6.07
CA ALA A 119 7.66 -30.64 -5.98
C ALA A 119 7.99 -29.16 -5.76
N SER A 120 7.25 -28.29 -6.46
CA SER A 120 7.47 -26.85 -6.36
C SER A 120 6.90 -26.34 -5.03
N LYS A 121 7.40 -25.19 -4.56
CA LYS A 121 6.85 -24.49 -3.40
C LYS A 121 5.30 -24.45 -3.38
N PRO A 122 4.59 -24.05 -4.46
CA PRO A 122 3.13 -24.03 -4.47
C PRO A 122 2.48 -25.41 -4.29
N ASP A 123 3.07 -26.50 -4.81
CA ASP A 123 2.55 -27.86 -4.62
C ASP A 123 2.64 -28.30 -3.16
N LEU A 124 3.78 -28.03 -2.52
CA LEU A 124 3.99 -28.34 -1.10
C LEU A 124 3.04 -27.53 -0.20
N GLN A 125 2.84 -26.24 -0.52
CA GLN A 125 1.88 -25.39 0.19
C GLN A 125 0.46 -25.94 0.07
N LYS A 126 0.04 -26.31 -1.15
CA LYS A 126 -1.29 -26.88 -1.39
C LYS A 126 -1.52 -28.18 -0.63
N LEU A 127 -0.54 -29.08 -0.60
CA LEU A 127 -0.64 -30.33 0.16
C LEU A 127 -0.76 -30.10 1.66
N LEU A 128 -0.06 -29.09 2.19
CA LEU A 128 -0.10 -28.77 3.61
C LEU A 128 -1.44 -28.11 4.01
N ASP A 129 -1.96 -27.24 3.13
CA ASP A 129 -3.25 -26.55 3.31
C ASP A 129 -4.45 -27.49 3.17
N GLU A 130 -4.38 -28.49 2.28
CA GLU A 130 -5.44 -29.49 2.09
C GLU A 130 -5.49 -30.53 3.23
N ALA A 131 -4.40 -30.63 4.00
CA ALA A 131 -4.27 -31.56 5.12
C ALA A 131 -4.41 -30.90 6.50
N GLU A 132 -4.90 -29.67 6.56
CA GLU A 132 -5.37 -29.01 7.79
C GLU A 132 -6.90 -29.13 7.92
#